data_AF-A0A650LRI4-F1
#
_entry.id   AF-A0A650LRI4-F1
#
_cell.length_a   1.000
_cell.length_b   1.000
_cell.length_c   1.000
_cell.angle_alpha   90.00
_cell.angle_beta   90.00
_cell.angle_gamma   90.00
#
_symmetry.space_group_name_H-M   'P 1'
#
loop_
_entity.id
_entity.type
_entity.pdbx_description
1 polymer ?
#
loop_
_entity_poly.entity_id
_entity_poly.type
_entity_poly.pdbx_seq_one_letter_code
_entity_poly.pdbx_strand_id
1 'polypeptide(L)' 'MDLKVKSSSLVNDIIIDGKIVDKNLKIAGIDKKWLQSELKKKSINNIEEVFYAGVDKNKKLIISKKYPDDFNPENKFGIQ' A
#
# COMPACT_ATOMS: atom_id res chain seq x y z
N MET A 1 28.78 7.48 -8.43
CA MET A 1 27.54 6.75 -8.09
C MET A 1 26.50 7.78 -7.72
N ASP A 2 25.74 8.25 -8.72
CA ASP A 2 24.64 9.20 -8.54
C ASP A 2 23.46 8.46 -7.92
N LEU A 3 23.53 8.29 -6.60
CA LEU A 3 22.39 7.94 -5.79
C LEU A 3 21.40 9.10 -5.92
N LYS A 4 20.48 8.96 -6.88
CA LYS A 4 19.29 9.80 -7.01
C LYS A 4 18.46 9.57 -5.75
N VAL A 5 18.82 10.26 -4.67
CA VAL A 5 18.03 10.36 -3.45
C VAL A 5 16.66 10.82 -3.94
N LYS A 6 15.73 9.87 -4.06
CA LYS A 6 14.32 10.20 -4.06
C LYS A 6 14.15 10.91 -2.74
N SER A 7 14.09 12.23 -2.82
CA SER A 7 13.66 13.12 -1.76
C SER A 7 12.63 12.35 -0.97
N SER A 8 12.92 12.10 0.31
CA SER A 8 12.02 11.42 1.24
C SER A 8 10.77 12.27 1.35
N SER A 9 9.91 12.15 0.34
CA SER A 9 8.61 12.76 0.38
C SER A 9 7.90 12.03 1.50
N LEU A 10 7.44 12.84 2.45
CA LEU A 10 6.70 12.38 3.61
C LEU A 10 5.45 11.67 3.09
N VAL A 11 5.52 10.35 3.04
CA VAL A 11 4.39 9.49 2.75
C VAL A 11 3.61 9.35 4.04
N ASN A 12 2.29 9.53 3.95
CA ASN A 12 1.40 9.27 5.05
C ASN A 12 0.97 7.82 4.95
N ASP A 13 1.21 7.03 6.00
CA ASP A 13 0.79 5.64 6.06
C ASP A 13 -0.74 5.60 6.17
N ILE A 14 -1.42 5.15 5.12
CA ILE A 14 -2.88 5.12 5.08
C ILE A 14 -3.41 3.75 5.51
N ILE A 15 -2.72 2.67 5.15
CA ILE A 15 -3.08 1.30 5.51
C ILE A 15 -1.84 0.60 6.08
N ILE A 16 -2.00 -0.04 7.22
CA ILE A 16 -0.97 -0.86 7.87
C ILE A 16 -1.63 -2.18 8.29
N ASP A 17 -1.12 -3.29 7.76
CA ASP A 17 -1.61 -4.65 8.06
C ASP A 17 -3.13 -4.79 7.90
N GLY A 18 -3.64 -4.34 6.75
CA GLY A 18 -5.07 -4.37 6.43
C GLY A 18 -5.95 -3.37 7.18
N LYS A 19 -5.37 -2.51 8.03
CA LYS A 19 -6.11 -1.52 8.83
C LYS A 19 -5.89 -0.10 8.34
N ILE A 20 -6.97 0.66 8.22
CA ILE A 20 -6.90 2.07 7.85
C ILE A 20 -6.41 2.90 9.05
N VAL A 21 -5.48 3.82 8.79
CA VAL A 21 -5.03 4.82 9.75
C VAL A 21 -5.79 6.13 9.50
N ASP A 22 -6.95 6.27 10.16
CA ASP A 22 -7.85 7.43 9.97
C ASP A 22 -7.21 8.80 10.20
N LYS A 23 -6.22 8.88 11.11
CA LYS A 23 -5.47 10.11 11.37
C LYS A 23 -4.69 10.57 10.13
N ASN A 24 -4.06 9.61 9.44
CA ASN A 24 -3.20 9.88 8.29
C ASN A 24 -4.02 10.21 7.03
N LEU A 25 -5.25 9.70 6.91
CA LEU A 25 -6.20 10.14 5.89
C LEU A 25 -6.46 11.65 5.97
N LYS A 26 -6.71 12.16 7.18
CA LYS A 26 -6.93 13.61 7.40
C LYS A 26 -5.69 14.43 7.08
N ILE A 27 -4.51 13.95 7.49
CA ILE A 27 -3.22 14.62 7.21
C ILE A 27 -2.94 14.66 5.71
N ALA A 28 -3.20 13.57 5.00
CA ALA A 28 -3.04 13.47 3.56
C ALA A 28 -4.15 14.21 2.76
N GLY A 29 -5.18 14.73 3.43
CA GLY A 29 -6.31 15.43 2.80
C GLY A 29 -7.12 14.53 1.86
N ILE A 30 -7.25 13.25 2.20
CA ILE A 30 -8.02 12.26 1.44
C ILE A 30 -9.05 11.59 2.34
N ASP A 31 -10.11 11.08 1.73
CA ASP A 31 -11.18 10.36 2.39
C ASP A 31 -11.17 8.87 2.05
N LYS A 32 -11.94 8.08 2.83
CA LYS A 32 -12.05 6.62 2.62
C LYS A 32 -12.60 6.27 1.25
N LYS A 33 -13.48 7.10 0.66
CA LYS A 33 -14.06 6.83 -0.67
C LYS A 33 -12.99 6.97 -1.75
N TRP A 34 -12.13 7.98 -1.66
CA TRP A 34 -10.96 8.11 -2.54
C TRP A 34 -10.04 6.90 -2.42
N LEU A 35 -9.69 6.49 -1.19
CA LEU A 35 -8.86 5.32 -0.95
C LEU A 35 -9.46 4.04 -1.56
N GLN A 36 -10.75 3.78 -1.31
CA GLN A 36 -11.45 2.63 -1.89
C GLN A 36 -11.47 2.66 -3.42
N SER A 37 -11.66 3.84 -4.03
CA SER A 37 -11.64 3.99 -5.48
C SER A 37 -10.27 3.65 -6.07
N GLU A 38 -9.19 4.10 -5.43
CA GLU A 38 -7.82 3.81 -5.86
C GLU A 38 -7.44 2.33 -5.65
N LEU A 39 -7.89 1.71 -4.55
CA LEU A 39 -7.73 0.27 -4.31
C LEU A 39 -8.45 -0.55 -5.40
N LYS A 40 -9.69 -0.17 -5.71
CA LYS A 40 -10.49 -0.84 -6.75
C LYS A 40 -9.84 -0.74 -8.14
N LYS A 41 -9.21 0.39 -8.47
CA LYS A 41 -8.41 0.55 -9.71
C LYS A 41 -7.23 -0.42 -9.79
N LYS A 42 -6.75 -0.95 -8.66
CA LYS A 42 -5.69 -1.97 -8.60
C LYS A 42 -6.22 -3.39 -8.40
N SER A 43 -7.52 -3.59 -8.64
CA SER A 43 -8.23 -4.85 -8.41
C SER A 43 -8.07 -5.35 -6.97
N ILE A 44 -8.08 -4.44 -6.00
CA ILE A 44 -8.10 -4.75 -4.57
C ILE A 44 -9.50 -4.39 -4.07
N ASN A 45 -10.27 -5.42 -3.72
CA ASN A 45 -11.64 -5.23 -3.23
C ASN A 45 -11.67 -5.18 -1.70
N ASN A 46 -10.78 -5.92 -1.05
CA ASN A 46 -10.71 -5.98 0.40
C ASN A 46 -9.44 -5.29 0.89
N ILE A 47 -9.61 -4.47 1.92
CA ILE A 47 -8.48 -3.77 2.52
C ILE A 47 -7.55 -4.70 3.29
N GLU A 48 -8.07 -5.84 3.76
CA GLU A 48 -7.31 -6.87 4.46
C GLU A 48 -6.26 -7.54 3.57
N GLU A 49 -6.44 -7.49 2.25
CA GLU A 49 -5.44 -7.95 1.27
C GLU A 49 -4.27 -6.95 1.12
N VAL A 50 -4.33 -5.80 1.78
CA VAL A 50 -3.30 -4.77 1.72
C VAL A 50 -2.41 -4.85 2.95
N PHE A 51 -1.15 -5.25 2.75
CA PHE A 51 -0.15 -5.21 3.81
C PHE A 51 0.22 -3.76 4.16
N TYR A 52 0.38 -2.91 3.15
CA TYR A 52 0.74 -1.52 3.35
C TYR A 52 0.16 -0.63 2.24
N ALA A 53 -0.32 0.56 2.59
CA ALA A 53 -0.54 1.60 1.61
C ALA A 53 -0.14 2.97 2.17
N GLY A 54 0.54 3.76 1.35
CA GLY A 54 1.00 5.10 1.70
C GLY A 54 0.65 6.11 0.61
N VAL A 55 0.35 7.33 1.02
CA VAL A 55 0.05 8.44 0.10
C VAL A 55 1.07 9.55 0.26
N ASP A 56 1.68 9.89 -0.87
CA ASP A 56 2.60 11.01 -0.98
C ASP A 56 1.87 12.36 -1.01
N LYS A 57 2.57 13.46 -0.68
CA LYS A 57 2.06 14.83 -0.83
C LYS A 57 1.51 15.16 -2.23
N ASN A 58 1.98 14.44 -3.26
CA ASN A 58 1.48 14.57 -4.64
C ASN A 58 0.21 13.73 -4.92
N LYS A 59 -0.48 13.24 -3.87
CA LYS A 59 -1.62 12.31 -3.96
C LYS A 59 -1.30 11.02 -4.71
N LYS A 60 -0.04 10.59 -4.68
CA LYS A 60 0.39 9.33 -5.28
C LYS A 60 0.23 8.21 -4.27
N LEU A 61 -0.68 7.28 -4.55
CA LEU A 61 -0.92 6.10 -3.73
C LEU A 61 0.06 4.98 -4.08
N ILE A 62 0.80 4.52 -3.08
CA ILE A 62 1.69 3.36 -3.13
C ILE A 62 1.00 2.24 -2.35
N ILE A 63 0.89 1.05 -2.93
CA ILE A 63 0.21 -0.09 -2.30
C ILE A 63 1.11 -1.32 -2.39
N SER A 64 1.22 -2.02 -1.28
CA SER A 64 1.82 -3.34 -1.14
C SER A 64 0.72 -4.32 -0.74
N LYS A 65 0.49 -5.33 -1.58
CA LYS A 65 -0.47 -6.40 -1.28
C LYS A 65 0.16 -7.36 -0.27
N LYS A 66 -0.67 -7.93 0.60
CA LYS A 66 -0.29 -9.07 1.42
C LYS A 66 -0.09 -10.28 0.49
N TYR A 67 0.83 -11.15 0.85
CA TYR A 67 0.93 -12.43 0.16
C TYR A 67 -0.35 -13.22 0.45
N PRO A 68 -0.94 -13.90 -0.54
CA PRO A 68 -2.05 -14.80 -0.28
C PRO A 68 -1.59 -15.89 0.70
N ASP A 69 -2.43 -16.30 1.64
CA ASP A 69 -2.09 -17.33 2.64
C ASP A 69 -1.65 -18.66 1.99
N ASP A 70 -2.15 -18.99 0.79
CA ASP A 70 -1.70 -20.14 -0.02
C ASP A 70 -0.35 -19.94 -0.73
N PHE A 71 0.36 -18.83 -0.47
CA PHE A 71 1.69 -18.61 -1.03
C PHE A 71 2.71 -19.51 -0.32
N ASN A 72 2.90 -20.71 -0.86
CA ASN A 72 4.05 -21.54 -0.52
C ASN A 72 5.26 -21.18 -1.42
N PRO A 73 6.30 -20.49 -0.91
CA PRO A 73 7.49 -20.17 -1.70
C PRO A 73 8.26 -21.43 -2.13
N GLU A 74 8.17 -22.53 -1.38
CA GLU A 74 8.89 -23.77 -1.65
C GLU A 74 8.43 -24.42 -2.96
N ASN A 75 7.12 -24.38 -3.24
CA ASN A 75 6.53 -24.92 -4.47
C ASN A 75 6.89 -24.12 -5.74
N LYS A 76 7.37 -22.88 -5.59
CA LYS A 76 7.60 -21.96 -6.72
C LYS A 76 9.06 -21.88 -7.16
N PHE A 77 10.00 -22.14 -6.24
CA PHE A 77 11.43 -22.05 -6.54
C PHE A 77 12.11 -23.42 -6.71
N GLY A 78 11.36 -24.53 -6.61
CA GLY A 78 11.87 -25.87 -6.93
C GLY A 78 13.14 -26.24 -6.17
N ILE A 79 13.27 -25.78 -4.93
CA ILE A 79 14.38 -26.18 -4.06
C ILE A 79 14.06 -27.57 -3.48
N GLN A 80 14.45 -28.59 -4.23
CA GLN A 80 14.63 -29.96 -3.73
C GLN A 80 16.12 -30.20 -3.52
#